data_AF-A0A4R2P368-F1
#
_entry.id   AF-A0A4R2P368-F1
#
_cell.length_a   1.000
_cell.length_b   1.000
_cell.length_c   1.000
_cell.angle_alpha   90.00
_cell.angle_beta   90.00
_cell.angle_gamma   90.00
#
_symmetry.space_group_name_H-M   'P 1'
#
loop_
_entity.id
_entity.type
_entity.pdbx_description
1 polymer ?
#
loop_
_entity_poly.entity_id
_entity_poly.type
_entity_poly.pdbx_seq_one_letter_code
_entity_poly.pdbx_strand_id
1 'polypeptide(L)' 'MSKRHPESMEKKKNYFIKKLLDYGVYKAKGRQLYELTIGELEREYRRTKLKKSFHG' A
#
# COMPACT_ATOMS: atom_id res chain seq x y z
N MET A 1 -28.05 -4.35 2.07
CA MET A 1 -26.87 -4.47 1.18
C MET A 1 -25.84 -3.42 1.57
N SER A 2 -24.70 -3.81 2.14
CA SER A 2 -23.65 -2.86 2.53
C SER A 2 -23.01 -2.24 1.30
N LYS A 3 -23.40 -0.99 1.00
CA LYS A 3 -22.79 -0.15 -0.03
C LYS A 3 -21.33 0.09 0.36
N ARG A 4 -20.40 -0.68 -0.22
CA ARG A 4 -18.98 -0.38 -0.18
C ARG A 4 -18.78 0.91 -0.97
N HIS A 5 -18.64 2.04 -0.26
CA HIS A 5 -18.41 3.32 -0.90
C HIS A 5 -17.06 3.28 -1.64
N PRO A 6 -17.03 3.46 -2.97
CA PRO A 6 -15.78 3.45 -3.75
C PRO A 6 -14.77 4.48 -3.24
N GLU A 7 -15.28 5.60 -2.71
CA GLU A 7 -14.47 6.67 -2.12
C GLU A 7 -13.61 6.20 -0.93
N SER A 8 -14.10 5.26 -0.12
CA SER A 8 -13.34 4.69 1.00
C SER A 8 -12.22 3.76 0.52
N MET A 9 -12.40 3.09 -0.61
CA MET A 9 -11.37 2.22 -1.20
C MET A 9 -10.24 3.03 -1.83
N GLU A 10 -10.56 4.11 -2.52
CA GLU A 10 -9.55 5.00 -3.11
C GLU A 10 -8.73 5.71 -2.03
N LYS A 11 -9.37 6.22 -0.97
CA LYS A 11 -8.66 6.81 0.18
C LYS A 11 -7.69 5.80 0.80
N LYS A 12 -8.13 4.56 0.99
CA LYS A 12 -7.28 3.48 1.54
C LYS A 12 -6.15 3.08 0.58
N LYS A 13 -6.40 3.07 -0.74
CA LYS A 13 -5.36 2.85 -1.77
C LYS A 13 -4.28 3.93 -1.70
N ASN A 14 -4.69 5.20 -1.75
CA ASN A 14 -3.78 6.35 -1.69
C ASN A 14 -2.99 6.40 -0.38
N TYR A 15 -3.60 6.01 0.74
CA TYR A 15 -2.89 5.89 2.02
C TYR A 15 -1.69 4.92 1.92
N PHE A 16 -1.89 3.72 1.39
CA PHE A 16 -0.79 2.75 1.26
C PHE A 16 0.27 3.20 0.27
N ILE A 17 -0.12 3.79 -0.86
CA ILE A 17 0.83 4.32 -1.84
C ILE A 17 1.73 5.37 -1.18
N LYS A 18 1.14 6.36 -0.50
CA LYS A 18 1.90 7.42 0.18
C LYS A 18 2.86 6.84 1.23
N LYS A 19 2.41 5.85 2.02
CA LYS A 19 3.26 5.20 3.02
C LYS A 19 4.39 4.37 2.43
N LEU A 20 4.14 3.67 1.33
CA LEU A 20 5.18 2.92 0.63
C LEU A 20 6.24 3.86 0.03
N LEU A 21 5.82 4.98 -0.56
CA LEU A 21 6.72 6.02 -1.05
C LEU A 21 7.57 6.64 0.09
N ASP A 22 6.96 6.91 1.24
CA ASP A 22 7.66 7.41 2.45
C ASP A 22 8.73 6.42 2.94
N TYR A 23 8.51 5.12 2.76
CA TYR A 23 9.50 4.08 3.01
C TYR A 23 10.51 3.87 1.88
N GLY A 24 10.45 4.66 0.80
CA GLY A 24 11.34 4.54 -0.36
C GLY A 24 10.97 3.42 -1.34
N VAL A 25 9.76 2.87 -1.25
CA VAL A 25 9.26 1.84 -2.16
C VAL A 25 8.46 2.51 -3.29
N TYR A 26 9.00 2.48 -4.50
CA TYR A 26 8.36 3.07 -5.69
C TYR A 26 7.67 2.04 -6.58
N LYS A 27 8.16 0.79 -6.54
CA LYS A 27 7.64 -0.33 -7.32
C LYS A 27 7.67 -1.61 -6.49
N ALA A 28 6.72 -2.50 -6.74
CA ALA A 28 6.65 -3.81 -6.11
C ALA A 28 6.20 -4.85 -7.14
N LYS A 29 6.79 -6.04 -7.08
CA LYS A 29 6.56 -7.13 -8.05
C LYS A 29 6.74 -6.68 -9.52
N GLY A 30 7.72 -5.81 -9.77
CA GLY A 30 8.00 -5.27 -11.11
C GLY A 30 6.98 -4.26 -11.64
N ARG A 31 5.98 -3.85 -10.85
CA ARG A 31 4.93 -2.89 -11.22
C ARG A 31 4.97 -1.66 -10.33
N GLN A 32 4.56 -0.50 -10.87
CA GLN A 32 4.40 0.74 -10.11
C GLN A 32 3.27 0.59 -9.08
N LEU A 33 3.36 1.33 -7.97
CA LEU A 33 2.36 1.24 -6.89
C LEU A 33 0.92 1.52 -7.34
N TYR A 34 0.74 2.42 -8.32
CA TYR A 34 -0.59 2.77 -8.84
C TYR A 34 -1.26 1.62 -9.61
N GLU A 35 -0.45 0.73 -10.20
CA GLU A 35 -0.89 -0.47 -10.93
C GLU A 35 -1.29 -1.61 -9.99
N LEU A 36 -0.97 -1.50 -8.70
CA LEU A 36 -1.27 -2.52 -7.71
C LEU A 36 -2.71 -2.40 -7.19
N THR A 37 -3.30 -3.54 -6.87
CA THR A 37 -4.58 -3.58 -6.15
C THR A 37 -4.40 -3.19 -4.69
N ILE A 38 -5.48 -2.81 -4.02
CA ILE A 38 -5.44 -2.44 -2.60
C ILE A 38 -4.86 -3.55 -1.70
N GLY A 39 -5.16 -4.82 -2.00
CA GLY A 39 -4.63 -5.96 -1.25
C GLY A 39 -3.14 -6.18 -1.49
N GLU A 40 -2.64 -5.86 -2.68
CA GLU A 40 -1.21 -5.90 -3.00
C GLU A 40 -0.46 -4.81 -2.24
N LEU A 41 -0.98 -3.58 -2.26
CA LEU A 41 -0.42 -2.43 -1.53
C LEU A 41 -0.39 -2.67 -0.02
N GLU A 42 -1.46 -3.22 0.55
CA GLU A 42 -1.53 -3.53 1.98
C GLU A 42 -0.51 -4.61 2.39
N ARG A 43 -0.32 -5.65 1.57
CA ARG A 43 0.70 -6.68 1.81
C ARG A 43 2.11 -6.10 1.76
N GLU A 44 2.39 -5.28 0.75
CA GLU A 44 3.73 -4.69 0.63
C GLU A 44 3.99 -3.69 1.75
N TYR A 45 3.00 -2.90 2.14
CA TYR A 45 3.11 -1.99 3.29
C TYR A 45 3.43 -2.76 4.58
N ARG A 46 2.71 -3.86 4.85
CA ARG A 46 2.99 -4.72 6.01
C ARG A 46 4.40 -5.28 5.98
N ARG A 47 4.85 -5.78 4.83
CA ARG A 47 6.22 -6.31 4.67
C ARG A 47 7.28 -5.24 4.91
N THR A 48 7.12 -4.05 4.33
CA THR A 48 8.05 -2.94 4.47
C THR A 48 8.10 -2.42 5.90
N LYS A 49 6.92 -2.29 6.54
CA LYS A 49 6.82 -1.89 7.95
C LYS A 49 7.53 -2.88 8.87
N LEU A 50 7.36 -4.18 8.65
CA LEU A 50 8.07 -5.22 9.41
C LEU A 50 9.59 -5.07 9.24
N LYS A 51 10.09 -5.00 8.00
CA LYS A 51 11.53 -4.83 7.72
C LYS A 51 12.15 -3.63 8.43
N LYS A 52 11.46 -2.48 8.46
CA LYS A 52 11.91 -1.27 9.17
C LYS A 52 11.94 -1.45 10.69
N SER A 53 10.98 -2.19 11.26
CA SER A 53 10.91 -2.43 12.70
C SER A 53 12.01 -3.37 13.22
N PHE A 54 12.62 -4.19 12.36
CA PHE A 54 13.72 -5.10 12.71
C PHE A 54 15.12 -4.45 12.55
N HIS A 55 15.20 -3.21 12.06
CA HIS A 55 16.45 -2.44 11.95
C HIS A 55 16.53 -1.30 12.99
N GLY A 56 15.73 -1.37 14.06
CA GLY A 56 15.75 -0.44 15.19
C GLY A 56 16.35 -1.09 16.43
#